data_AF-A0A7Y4WFG1-F1
#
_entry.id   AF-A0A7Y4WFG1-F1
#
_cell.length_a   1.000
_cell.length_b   1.000
_cell.length_c   1.000
_cell.angle_alpha   90.00
_cell.angle_beta   90.00
_cell.angle_gamma   90.00
#
_symmetry.space_group_name_H-M   'P 1'
#
loop_
_entity.id
_entity.type
_entity.pdbx_description
1 polymer ?
#
loop_
_entity_poly.entity_id
_entity_poly.type
_entity_poly.pdbx_seq_one_letter_code
_entity_poly.pdbx_strand_id
1 'polypeptide(L)'
;MFDRYDPRDDDPRDRGDSQERSRGARGGRERAGGRNEDGGAFGRHVDLPRGPERELVRERKRSYELNGRESEAIATIAAFRVVQVSDVQKMLDHGRGERSAQKSLEHLRDSGLLERIPLERRDEDVVVLTDRGRDLLDANRRDHAGEHRQAFYAGLRKPRELTHDFQVYRACRDAEAEIRDQGGRVRRVVLDYELKREYQQFLQERNRGRADSTGRPDRTPEEVAAWTRDRDLPYEDNRVHFPDARLDFEDRDRQAQHLDVEVVTPHYRGAHAAAVASSGFRCHGVGLRGQTSGGRGGRGFDPRLAEEMLG
;
A
#
# COMPACT_ATOMS: atom_id res chain seq x y z
N MET A 1 -16.92 -21.26 -16.86
CA MET A 1 -18.33 -20.89 -16.66
C MET A 1 -18.32 -19.52 -16.02
N PHE A 2 -18.17 -18.49 -16.87
CA PHE A 2 -18.04 -17.10 -16.48
C PHE A 2 -19.42 -16.48 -16.59
N ASP A 3 -19.97 -15.97 -15.48
CA ASP A 3 -20.88 -14.83 -15.47
C ASP A 3 -21.40 -14.60 -14.05
N ARG A 4 -20.84 -13.59 -13.38
CA ARG A 4 -21.56 -12.67 -12.49
C ARG A 4 -20.58 -11.62 -12.00
N TYR A 5 -20.50 -10.49 -12.69
CA TYR A 5 -20.15 -9.26 -11.98
C TYR A 5 -20.83 -8.06 -12.65
N ASP A 6 -21.77 -7.49 -11.90
CA ASP A 6 -22.55 -6.30 -12.21
C ASP A 6 -21.71 -5.05 -11.90
N PRO A 7 -21.49 -4.13 -12.85
CA PRO A 7 -20.65 -2.95 -12.64
C PRO A 7 -21.49 -1.78 -12.08
N ARG A 8 -22.09 -1.97 -10.91
CA ARG A 8 -22.79 -0.90 -10.18
C ARG A 8 -22.74 -1.19 -8.69
N ASP A 9 -21.72 -0.66 -8.00
CA ASP A 9 -21.80 -0.24 -6.59
C ASP A 9 -20.43 0.26 -6.14
N ASP A 10 -20.29 1.58 -6.02
CA ASP A 10 -19.37 2.26 -5.11
C ASP A 10 -19.75 3.75 -5.11
N ASP A 11 -20.99 4.05 -4.67
CA ASP A 11 -21.41 5.40 -4.27
C ASP A 11 -21.77 5.36 -2.77
N PRO A 12 -20.90 5.85 -1.86
CA PRO A 12 -21.25 5.93 -0.46
C PRO A 12 -22.16 7.14 -0.26
N ARG A 13 -23.47 6.91 -0.34
CA ARG A 13 -24.46 7.89 0.10
C ARG A 13 -24.36 8.11 1.61
N ASP A 14 -24.20 9.38 1.92
CA ASP A 14 -24.38 10.06 3.20
C ASP A 14 -25.55 9.47 4.01
N ARG A 15 -25.28 9.03 5.24
CA ARG A 15 -26.31 8.73 6.25
C ARG A 15 -25.90 9.38 7.56
N GLY A 16 -26.65 10.43 7.88
CA GLY A 16 -26.49 11.25 9.06
C GLY A 16 -26.68 10.52 10.38
N ASP A 17 -25.94 11.05 11.35
CA ASP A 17 -26.32 11.41 12.71
C ASP A 17 -27.48 10.64 13.40
N SER A 18 -27.15 9.96 14.50
CA SER A 18 -27.92 10.01 15.75
C SER A 18 -27.33 9.14 16.87
N GLN A 19 -27.12 9.81 18.00
CA GLN A 19 -27.18 9.34 19.40
C GLN A 19 -25.92 8.79 20.09
N GLU A 20 -25.29 9.71 20.81
CA GLU A 20 -24.76 9.55 22.17
C GLU A 20 -25.38 8.38 22.95
N ARG A 21 -24.52 7.44 23.38
CA ARG A 21 -24.71 6.70 24.63
C ARG A 21 -23.38 6.59 25.37
N SER A 22 -23.19 7.53 26.28
CA SER A 22 -22.27 7.44 27.40
C SER A 22 -22.59 6.21 28.25
N ARG A 23 -21.67 5.23 28.35
CA ARG A 23 -21.55 4.30 29.50
C ARG A 23 -20.13 3.72 29.60
N GLY A 24 -19.44 4.10 30.68
CA GLY A 24 -18.73 3.14 31.52
C GLY A 24 -17.21 3.08 31.36
N ALA A 25 -16.52 3.98 32.06
CA ALA A 25 -15.13 3.82 32.46
C ALA A 25 -14.91 2.48 33.19
N ARG A 26 -13.87 1.73 32.82
CA ARG A 26 -13.18 0.75 33.69
C ARG A 26 -11.84 0.31 33.08
N GLY A 27 -10.75 0.67 33.77
CA GLY A 27 -9.53 -0.15 33.83
C GLY A 27 -8.44 0.14 32.82
N GLY A 28 -8.03 1.40 32.66
CA GLY A 28 -6.74 1.73 32.03
C GLY A 28 -5.60 1.20 32.90
N ARG A 29 -5.07 0.02 32.59
CA ARG A 29 -3.71 -0.33 33.00
C ARG A 29 -2.78 0.50 32.14
N GLU A 30 -2.22 1.54 32.73
CA GLU A 30 -1.06 2.26 32.23
C GLU A 30 0.07 1.25 31.97
N ARG A 31 0.18 0.79 30.72
CA ARG A 31 1.39 0.12 30.25
C ARG A 31 2.43 1.23 30.07
N ALA A 32 3.30 1.35 31.08
CA ALA A 32 4.47 2.21 31.05
C ALA A 32 5.17 2.12 29.68
N GLY A 33 5.36 3.28 29.06
CA GLY A 33 5.88 3.45 27.72
C GLY A 33 7.32 2.97 27.56
N GLY A 34 7.48 1.68 27.23
CA GLY A 34 8.59 1.22 26.42
C GLY A 34 8.23 1.48 24.96
N ARG A 35 8.84 2.50 24.36
CA ARG A 35 8.71 2.85 22.94
C ARG A 35 9.42 1.77 22.10
N ASN A 36 8.85 0.57 22.01
CA ASN A 36 9.32 -0.45 21.09
C ASN A 36 8.85 -0.06 19.68
N GLU A 37 9.76 0.60 18.98
CA GLU A 37 9.68 0.99 17.57
C GLU A 37 9.75 -0.22 16.60
N ASP A 38 9.62 -1.45 17.12
CA ASP A 38 9.66 -2.72 16.38
C ASP A 38 8.40 -3.04 15.56
N GLY A 39 7.35 -2.22 15.68
CA GLY A 39 6.22 -2.30 14.73
C GLY A 39 6.68 -1.72 13.41
N GLY A 40 6.62 -2.51 12.33
CA GLY A 40 7.01 -2.04 11.00
C GLY A 40 6.14 -0.87 10.53
N ALA A 41 6.45 -0.34 9.34
CA ALA A 41 5.89 0.92 8.87
C ALA A 41 4.35 0.97 8.92
N PHE A 42 3.69 -0.19 8.76
CA PHE A 42 2.24 -0.32 8.66
C PHE A 42 1.59 -0.77 9.98
N GLY A 43 2.21 -1.70 10.73
CA GLY A 43 1.66 -2.19 12.00
C GLY A 43 1.52 -1.11 13.08
N ARG A 44 2.22 0.01 12.96
CA ARG A 44 2.05 1.16 13.88
C ARG A 44 0.74 1.92 13.75
N HIS A 45 -0.03 1.71 12.68
CA HIS A 45 -1.33 2.34 12.45
C HIS A 45 -2.46 1.58 13.14
N VAL A 46 -2.15 0.44 13.75
CA VAL A 46 -3.07 -0.44 14.46
C VAL A 46 -2.52 -0.81 15.84
N ASP A 47 -3.41 -1.04 16.79
CA ASP A 47 -3.12 -1.52 18.13
C ASP A 47 -3.25 -3.04 18.18
N LEU A 48 -2.35 -3.69 17.45
CA LEU A 48 -2.20 -5.13 17.43
C LEU A 48 -0.99 -5.57 18.25
N PRO A 49 -0.92 -6.86 18.65
CA PRO A 49 0.22 -7.43 19.33
C PRO A 49 1.52 -7.13 18.58
N ARG A 50 2.61 -6.90 19.32
CA ARG A 50 3.96 -6.68 18.77
C ARG A 50 4.97 -7.74 19.22
N GLY A 51 4.61 -8.51 20.26
CA GLY A 51 5.47 -9.50 20.86
C GLY A 51 5.56 -10.80 20.04
N PRO A 52 6.49 -11.69 20.40
CA PRO A 52 6.64 -12.99 19.74
C PRO A 52 5.50 -13.96 20.06
N GLU A 53 4.84 -13.80 21.21
CA GLU A 53 3.74 -14.63 21.65
C GLU A 53 2.42 -14.20 21.03
N ARG A 54 1.51 -15.16 20.83
CA ARG A 54 0.17 -14.86 20.37
C ARG A 54 -0.68 -14.30 21.51
N GLU A 55 -1.33 -13.18 21.24
CA GLU A 55 -2.25 -12.52 22.16
C GLU A 55 -3.65 -12.44 21.54
N LEU A 56 -4.69 -12.46 22.37
CA LEU A 56 -6.07 -12.33 21.92
C LEU A 56 -6.36 -10.90 21.44
N VAL A 57 -6.80 -10.79 20.19
CA VAL A 57 -7.25 -9.56 19.53
C VAL A 57 -8.73 -9.68 19.24
N ARG A 58 -9.49 -8.61 19.46
CA ARG A 58 -10.95 -8.60 19.28
C ARG A 58 -11.35 -7.73 18.08
N GLU A 59 -12.30 -8.23 17.30
CA GLU A 59 -13.08 -7.49 16.31
C GLU A 59 -14.55 -7.71 16.65
N ARG A 60 -15.20 -6.75 17.30
CA ARG A 60 -16.61 -6.84 17.73
C ARG A 60 -16.97 -8.18 18.40
N LYS A 61 -17.54 -9.13 17.65
CA LYS A 61 -18.01 -10.45 18.12
C LYS A 61 -17.01 -11.59 17.89
N ARG A 62 -15.88 -11.31 17.24
CA ARG A 62 -14.84 -12.28 16.89
C ARG A 62 -13.58 -12.02 17.71
N SER A 63 -12.84 -13.10 17.95
CA SER A 63 -11.53 -13.05 18.58
C SER A 63 -10.55 -13.86 17.77
N TYR A 64 -9.33 -13.34 17.68
CA TYR A 64 -8.22 -13.91 16.95
C TYR A 64 -7.01 -13.97 17.89
N GLU A 65 -6.11 -14.92 17.68
CA GLU A 65 -4.84 -14.98 18.41
C GLU A 65 -3.73 -14.57 17.45
N LEU A 66 -3.10 -13.42 17.66
CA LEU A 66 -2.06 -12.92 16.76
C LEU A 66 -0.79 -12.62 17.53
N ASN A 67 0.36 -12.93 16.94
CA ASN A 67 1.65 -12.39 17.38
C ASN A 67 2.02 -11.13 16.57
N GLY A 68 3.16 -10.54 16.90
CA GLY A 68 3.68 -9.33 16.25
C GLY A 68 3.95 -9.47 14.76
N ARG A 69 4.40 -10.64 14.29
CA ARG A 69 4.70 -10.85 12.87
C ARG A 69 3.45 -11.08 12.05
N GLU A 70 2.52 -11.83 12.60
CA GLU A 70 1.20 -12.02 12.02
C GLU A 70 0.51 -10.67 11.87
N SER A 71 0.59 -9.82 12.91
CA SER A 71 0.07 -8.45 12.92
C SER A 71 0.73 -7.56 11.87
N GLU A 72 2.07 -7.58 11.75
CA GLU A 72 2.78 -6.81 10.72
C GLU A 72 2.47 -7.31 9.31
N ALA A 73 2.40 -8.62 9.11
CA ALA A 73 2.09 -9.23 7.83
C ALA A 73 0.70 -8.83 7.35
N ILE A 74 -0.33 -8.93 8.20
CA ILE A 74 -1.69 -8.52 7.79
C ILE A 74 -1.77 -7.02 7.51
N ALA A 75 -1.09 -6.17 8.30
CA ALA A 75 -1.05 -4.73 8.05
C ALA A 75 -0.33 -4.37 6.75
N THR A 76 0.75 -5.09 6.43
CA THR A 76 1.51 -4.90 5.19
C THR A 76 0.72 -5.35 3.97
N ILE A 77 0.12 -6.54 4.01
CA ILE A 77 -0.74 -7.05 2.92
C ILE A 77 -1.92 -6.09 2.71
N ALA A 78 -2.48 -5.56 3.78
CA ALA A 78 -3.55 -4.57 3.70
C ALA A 78 -3.11 -3.26 3.03
N ALA A 79 -1.88 -2.81 3.27
CA ALA A 79 -1.36 -1.57 2.68
C ALA A 79 -1.08 -1.69 1.18
N PHE A 80 -0.62 -2.85 0.72
CA PHE A 80 -0.29 -3.12 -0.69
C PHE A 80 -1.38 -3.87 -1.46
N ARG A 81 -2.50 -4.21 -0.81
CA ARG A 81 -3.65 -4.98 -1.34
C ARG A 81 -3.34 -6.44 -1.66
N VAL A 82 -2.19 -6.72 -2.30
CA VAL A 82 -1.77 -8.05 -2.72
C VAL A 82 -0.26 -8.22 -2.60
N VAL A 83 0.15 -9.39 -2.10
CA VAL A 83 1.56 -9.74 -1.92
C VAL A 83 1.76 -11.20 -2.32
N GLN A 84 2.88 -11.52 -2.96
CA GLN A 84 3.21 -12.90 -3.33
C GLN A 84 3.43 -13.78 -2.07
N VAL A 85 2.98 -15.03 -2.11
CA VAL A 85 3.11 -15.99 -0.99
C VAL A 85 4.55 -16.09 -0.50
N SER A 86 5.52 -16.13 -1.41
CA SER A 86 6.94 -16.22 -1.07
C SER A 86 7.45 -15.02 -0.28
N ASP A 87 6.89 -13.82 -0.51
CA ASP A 87 7.28 -12.63 0.24
C ASP A 87 6.57 -12.56 1.59
N VAL A 88 5.31 -13.02 1.69
CA VAL A 88 4.62 -13.18 2.98
C VAL A 88 5.36 -14.20 3.87
N GLN A 89 5.81 -15.31 3.30
CA GLN A 89 6.61 -16.30 4.01
C GLN A 89 7.91 -15.70 4.54
N LYS A 90 8.59 -14.83 3.78
CA LYS A 90 9.78 -14.11 4.28
C LYS A 90 9.46 -13.16 5.43
N MET A 91 8.29 -12.51 5.44
CA MET A 91 7.87 -11.65 6.57
C MET A 91 7.65 -12.47 7.85
N LEU A 92 7.07 -13.66 7.69
CA LEU A 92 6.73 -14.55 8.79
C LEU A 92 7.94 -15.36 9.27
N ASP A 93 8.91 -15.63 8.38
CA ASP A 93 10.19 -16.22 8.73
C ASP A 93 11.06 -15.23 9.49
N HIS A 94 11.69 -15.72 10.54
CA HIS A 94 12.53 -14.90 11.42
C HIS A 94 13.61 -15.77 12.03
N GLY A 95 14.27 -16.54 11.16
CA GLY A 95 15.21 -17.56 11.57
C GLY A 95 14.56 -18.75 12.29
N ARG A 96 13.22 -18.87 12.22
CA ARG A 96 12.46 -20.06 12.66
C ARG A 96 12.30 -21.07 11.51
N GLY A 97 12.61 -20.66 10.30
CA GLY A 97 12.62 -21.48 9.09
C GLY A 97 11.26 -21.55 8.39
N GLU A 98 11.32 -21.99 7.14
CA GLU A 98 10.19 -22.05 6.21
C GLU A 98 8.95 -22.76 6.77
N ARG A 99 9.13 -23.86 7.51
CA ARG A 99 8.01 -24.59 8.13
C ARG A 99 7.24 -23.74 9.14
N SER A 100 7.92 -22.90 9.90
CA SER A 100 7.28 -22.01 10.87
C SER A 100 6.52 -20.88 10.18
N ALA A 101 7.10 -20.32 9.12
CA ALA A 101 6.45 -19.30 8.30
C ALA A 101 5.18 -19.86 7.64
N GLN A 102 5.27 -21.07 7.08
CA GLN A 102 4.14 -21.77 6.47
C GLN A 102 3.00 -22.01 7.47
N LYS A 103 3.29 -22.49 8.69
CA LYS A 103 2.27 -22.66 9.74
C LYS A 103 1.61 -21.34 10.15
N SER A 104 2.36 -20.24 10.17
CA SER A 104 1.82 -18.92 10.50
C SER A 104 0.90 -18.41 9.38
N LEU A 105 1.27 -18.64 8.12
CA LEU A 105 0.44 -18.32 6.97
C LEU A 105 -0.85 -19.17 6.96
N GLU A 106 -0.75 -20.47 7.22
CA GLU A 106 -1.90 -21.38 7.35
C GLU A 106 -2.83 -20.91 8.47
N HIS A 107 -2.30 -20.58 9.63
CA HIS A 107 -3.08 -20.05 10.74
C HIS A 107 -3.84 -18.76 10.39
N LEU A 108 -3.19 -17.81 9.70
CA LEU A 108 -3.85 -16.58 9.23
C LEU A 108 -4.95 -16.84 8.18
N ARG A 109 -4.80 -17.90 7.38
CA ARG A 109 -5.81 -18.34 6.41
C ARG A 109 -6.97 -19.07 7.08
N ASP A 110 -6.68 -19.97 8.02
CA ASP A 110 -7.68 -20.76 8.74
C ASP A 110 -8.53 -19.88 9.68
N SER A 111 -7.94 -18.82 10.23
CA SER A 111 -8.68 -17.77 10.94
C SER A 111 -9.51 -16.87 10.01
N GLY A 112 -9.35 -17.00 8.70
CA GLY A 112 -10.09 -16.26 7.68
C GLY A 112 -9.66 -14.80 7.55
N LEU A 113 -8.47 -14.43 8.02
CA LEU A 113 -7.92 -13.06 7.89
C LEU A 113 -7.24 -12.85 6.53
N LEU A 114 -6.69 -13.92 5.95
CA LEU A 114 -6.04 -13.92 4.64
C LEU A 114 -6.68 -14.94 3.70
N GLU A 115 -6.65 -14.62 2.41
CA GLU A 115 -7.04 -15.53 1.33
C GLU A 115 -5.86 -15.72 0.37
N ARG A 116 -5.61 -16.97 -0.05
CA ARG A 116 -4.61 -17.30 -1.07
C ARG A 116 -5.31 -17.47 -2.40
N ILE A 117 -4.87 -16.74 -3.40
CA ILE A 117 -5.38 -16.81 -4.77
C ILE A 117 -4.33 -17.53 -5.62
N PRO A 118 -4.65 -18.72 -6.16
CA PRO A 118 -3.73 -19.42 -7.04
C PRO A 118 -3.61 -18.69 -8.38
N LEU A 119 -2.38 -18.55 -8.88
CA LEU A 119 -2.12 -18.06 -10.23
C LEU A 119 -1.74 -19.21 -11.17
N GLU A 120 -1.66 -18.94 -12.47
CA GLU A 120 -1.30 -19.94 -13.48
C GLU A 120 0.03 -20.62 -13.15
N ARG A 121 0.96 -19.83 -12.62
CA ARG A 121 2.24 -20.29 -12.09
C ARG A 121 2.18 -20.35 -10.57
N ARG A 122 2.34 -21.54 -9.99
CA ARG A 122 2.25 -21.75 -8.52
C ARG A 122 3.25 -20.94 -7.72
N ASP A 123 4.41 -20.66 -8.28
CA ASP A 123 5.41 -19.78 -7.67
C ASP A 123 4.93 -18.34 -7.56
N GLU A 124 3.89 -17.95 -8.30
CA GLU A 124 3.30 -16.61 -8.35
C GLU A 124 2.03 -16.48 -7.51
N ASP A 125 1.60 -17.53 -6.80
CA ASP A 125 0.43 -17.45 -5.92
C ASP A 125 0.52 -16.22 -5.00
N VAL A 126 -0.61 -15.54 -4.87
CA VAL A 126 -0.71 -14.30 -4.11
C VAL A 126 -1.60 -14.46 -2.90
N VAL A 127 -1.42 -13.56 -1.94
CA VAL A 127 -2.22 -13.45 -0.73
C VAL A 127 -2.86 -12.07 -0.70
N VAL A 128 -4.15 -12.05 -0.37
CA VAL A 128 -4.92 -10.82 -0.14
C VAL A 128 -5.50 -10.84 1.26
N LEU A 129 -5.74 -9.66 1.80
CA LEU A 129 -6.50 -9.51 3.05
C LEU A 129 -7.99 -9.74 2.76
N THR A 130 -8.67 -10.48 3.62
CA THR A 130 -10.12 -10.63 3.53
C THR A 130 -10.83 -9.42 4.14
N ASP A 131 -12.14 -9.29 3.90
CA ASP A 131 -12.95 -8.27 4.58
C ASP A 131 -12.89 -8.44 6.11
N ARG A 132 -12.80 -9.68 6.61
CA ARG A 132 -12.63 -9.94 8.05
C ARG A 132 -11.27 -9.44 8.55
N GLY A 133 -10.22 -9.62 7.77
CA GLY A 133 -8.90 -9.07 8.06
C GLY A 133 -8.93 -7.55 8.12
N ARG A 134 -9.61 -6.91 7.17
CA ARG A 134 -9.79 -5.44 7.17
C ARG A 134 -10.61 -4.97 8.36
N ASP A 135 -11.73 -5.62 8.65
CA ASP A 135 -12.57 -5.30 9.82
C ASP A 135 -11.75 -5.39 11.12
N LEU A 136 -10.85 -6.38 11.24
CA LEU A 136 -9.94 -6.50 12.38
C LEU A 136 -8.98 -5.31 12.48
N LEU A 137 -8.36 -4.90 11.36
CA LEU A 137 -7.48 -3.74 11.32
C LEU A 137 -8.24 -2.44 11.63
N ASP A 138 -9.43 -2.29 11.05
CA ASP A 138 -10.28 -1.12 11.23
C ASP A 138 -10.84 -1.02 12.66
N ALA A 139 -11.13 -2.14 13.32
CA ALA A 139 -11.57 -2.18 14.72
C ALA A 139 -10.45 -1.89 15.73
N ASN A 140 -9.19 -2.19 15.38
CA ASN A 140 -8.01 -1.98 16.23
C ASN A 140 -7.17 -0.81 15.71
N ARG A 141 -7.75 0.09 14.93
CA ARG A 141 -7.06 1.23 14.36
C ARG A 141 -6.62 2.19 15.47
N ARG A 142 -5.39 2.68 15.42
CA ARG A 142 -4.93 3.73 16.34
C ARG A 142 -5.53 5.06 15.90
N ASP A 143 -5.98 5.83 16.88
CA ASP A 143 -6.35 7.23 16.72
C ASP A 143 -5.07 8.06 16.64
N HIS A 144 -4.52 8.15 15.43
CA HIS A 144 -3.51 9.16 15.14
C HIS A 144 -4.25 10.46 14.83
N ALA A 145 -4.06 11.48 15.67
CA ALA A 145 -4.49 12.84 15.38
C ALA A 145 -3.63 13.40 14.22
N GLY A 146 -4.04 13.15 12.97
CA GLY A 146 -3.36 13.69 11.79
C GLY A 146 -3.91 13.18 10.45
N GLU A 147 -3.69 13.96 9.39
CA GLU A 147 -4.25 13.80 8.04
C GLU A 147 -3.62 12.66 7.21
N HIS A 148 -2.60 11.97 7.72
CA HIS A 148 -1.82 10.99 6.93
C HIS A 148 -1.91 9.56 7.46
N ARG A 149 -3.13 9.01 7.45
CA ARG A 149 -3.39 7.62 7.85
C ARG A 149 -3.05 6.64 6.73
N GLN A 150 -2.59 5.45 7.08
CA GLN A 150 -2.49 4.33 6.13
C GLN A 150 -3.89 3.83 5.72
N ALA A 151 -4.12 3.73 4.41
CA ALA A 151 -5.25 3.01 3.85
C ALA A 151 -5.02 1.49 3.97
N PHE A 152 -6.08 0.74 4.27
CA PHE A 152 -6.07 -0.72 4.35
C PHE A 152 -7.11 -1.29 3.40
N TYR A 153 -6.66 -2.14 2.48
CA TYR A 153 -7.45 -2.76 1.43
C TYR A 153 -7.79 -4.20 1.77
N ALA A 154 -8.94 -4.65 1.26
CA ALA A 154 -9.36 -6.04 1.27
C ALA A 154 -9.81 -6.48 -0.13
N GLY A 155 -9.66 -7.78 -0.37
CA GLY A 155 -10.13 -8.46 -1.57
C GLY A 155 -9.37 -8.12 -2.85
N LEU A 156 -9.69 -8.88 -3.89
CA LEU A 156 -9.17 -8.69 -5.23
C LEU A 156 -10.10 -7.77 -6.04
N ARG A 157 -9.59 -6.73 -6.71
CA ARG A 157 -10.42 -5.91 -7.63
C ARG A 157 -10.38 -6.44 -9.05
N LYS A 158 -9.20 -6.79 -9.59
CA LYS A 158 -9.08 -7.34 -10.94
C LYS A 158 -7.91 -8.33 -11.05
N PRO A 159 -8.14 -9.58 -11.50
CA PRO A 159 -7.08 -10.57 -11.67
C PRO A 159 -5.94 -10.14 -12.62
N ARG A 160 -6.25 -9.35 -13.64
CA ARG A 160 -5.27 -8.88 -14.65
C ARG A 160 -4.26 -7.85 -14.14
N GLU A 161 -4.51 -7.25 -12.97
CA GLU A 161 -3.62 -6.26 -12.34
C GLU A 161 -2.65 -6.95 -11.34
N LEU A 162 -2.86 -8.24 -11.03
CA LEU A 162 -2.13 -8.96 -9.99
C LEU A 162 -0.62 -9.03 -10.20
N THR A 163 -0.17 -9.31 -11.42
CA THR A 163 1.26 -9.44 -11.72
C THR A 163 2.01 -8.12 -11.54
N HIS A 164 1.33 -7.01 -11.83
CA HIS A 164 1.85 -5.67 -11.65
C HIS A 164 1.84 -5.27 -10.16
N ASP A 165 0.71 -5.49 -9.48
CA ASP A 165 0.52 -5.06 -8.09
C ASP A 165 1.55 -5.67 -7.11
N PHE A 166 1.91 -6.96 -7.25
CA PHE A 166 2.92 -7.55 -6.35
C PHE A 166 4.33 -7.02 -6.60
N GLN A 167 4.61 -6.50 -7.80
CA GLN A 167 5.91 -5.89 -8.12
C GLN A 167 6.04 -4.53 -7.46
N VAL A 168 4.94 -3.78 -7.34
CA VAL A 168 4.90 -2.50 -6.59
C VAL A 168 5.31 -2.72 -5.14
N TYR A 169 4.81 -3.78 -4.49
CA TYR A 169 5.25 -4.17 -3.15
C TYR A 169 6.77 -4.36 -3.08
N ARG A 170 7.37 -5.10 -4.02
CA ARG A 170 8.82 -5.34 -4.03
C ARG A 170 9.63 -4.06 -4.22
N ALA A 171 9.24 -3.25 -5.21
CA ALA A 171 9.88 -1.96 -5.47
C ALA A 171 9.84 -1.06 -4.23
N CYS A 172 8.68 -0.97 -3.57
CA CYS A 172 8.54 -0.22 -2.33
C CYS A 172 9.37 -0.78 -1.19
N ARG A 173 9.57 -2.10 -1.09
CA ARG A 173 10.42 -2.71 -0.05
C ARG A 173 11.90 -2.42 -0.27
N ASP A 174 12.36 -2.41 -1.52
CA ASP A 174 13.72 -2.02 -1.86
C ASP A 174 13.93 -0.53 -1.54
N ALA A 175 12.99 0.33 -1.94
CA ALA A 175 13.01 1.75 -1.61
C ALA A 175 12.96 2.02 -0.09
N GLU A 176 12.14 1.29 0.66
CA GLU A 176 12.09 1.37 2.13
C GLU A 176 13.44 0.98 2.75
N ALA A 177 14.11 -0.04 2.22
CA ALA A 177 15.43 -0.43 2.69
C ALA A 177 16.46 0.68 2.49
N GLU A 178 16.48 1.31 1.31
CA GLU A 178 17.36 2.45 1.04
C GLU A 178 17.07 3.65 1.94
N ILE A 179 15.78 3.99 2.14
CA ILE A 179 15.36 5.05 3.06
C ILE A 179 15.88 4.76 4.46
N ARG A 180 15.74 3.52 4.93
CA ARG A 180 16.21 3.08 6.25
C ARG A 180 17.73 3.17 6.38
N ASP A 181 18.47 2.73 5.36
CA ASP A 181 19.94 2.80 5.33
C ASP A 181 20.44 4.25 5.39
N GLN A 182 19.63 5.20 4.90
CA GLN A 182 19.89 6.64 4.99
C GLN A 182 19.42 7.26 6.32
N GLY A 183 18.88 6.47 7.25
CA GLY A 183 18.39 6.93 8.55
C GLY A 183 16.95 7.45 8.53
N GLY A 184 16.24 7.29 7.41
CA GLY A 184 14.83 7.65 7.28
C GLY A 184 13.89 6.52 7.71
N ARG A 185 12.61 6.84 7.80
CA ARG A 185 11.54 5.92 8.23
C ARG A 185 10.28 6.12 7.41
N VAL A 186 9.91 5.10 6.64
CA VAL A 186 8.65 5.10 5.88
C VAL A 186 7.46 5.27 6.81
N ARG A 187 6.56 6.18 6.44
CA ARG A 187 5.34 6.50 7.17
C ARG A 187 4.11 5.73 6.71
N ARG A 188 3.88 5.74 5.41
CA ARG A 188 2.78 5.04 4.75
C ARG A 188 3.15 4.83 3.29
N VAL A 189 2.41 3.95 2.66
CA VAL A 189 2.35 3.84 1.20
C VAL A 189 1.01 4.38 0.72
N VAL A 190 1.04 5.15 -0.35
CA VAL A 190 -0.12 5.67 -1.08
C VAL A 190 -0.09 5.06 -2.47
N LEU A 191 -1.09 4.27 -2.82
CA LEU A 191 -1.15 3.62 -4.14
C LEU A 191 -1.70 4.56 -5.21
N ASP A 192 -1.40 4.29 -6.48
CA ASP A 192 -1.87 5.05 -7.65
C ASP A 192 -3.38 5.31 -7.61
N TYR A 193 -4.17 4.33 -7.18
CA TYR A 193 -5.62 4.39 -7.03
C TYR A 193 -6.04 5.49 -6.07
N GLU A 194 -5.30 5.71 -4.98
CA GLU A 194 -5.60 6.77 -4.01
C GLU A 194 -5.36 8.14 -4.63
N LEU A 195 -4.22 8.32 -5.31
CA LEU A 195 -3.86 9.56 -5.99
C LEU A 195 -4.86 9.88 -7.11
N LYS A 196 -5.20 8.87 -7.93
CA LYS A 196 -6.23 9.00 -8.98
C LYS A 196 -7.58 9.32 -8.38
N ARG A 197 -7.98 8.68 -7.26
CA ARG A 197 -9.25 8.98 -6.58
C ARG A 197 -9.28 10.42 -6.07
N GLU A 198 -8.21 10.89 -5.46
CA GLU A 198 -8.08 12.27 -5.00
C GLU A 198 -8.18 13.26 -6.16
N TYR A 199 -7.49 12.99 -7.26
CA TYR A 199 -7.58 13.79 -8.49
C TYR A 199 -9.01 13.83 -9.04
N GLN A 200 -9.69 12.68 -9.11
CA GLN A 200 -11.08 12.63 -9.55
C GLN A 200 -12.02 13.42 -8.61
N GLN A 201 -11.75 13.41 -7.31
CA GLN A 201 -12.52 14.22 -6.36
C GLN A 201 -12.30 15.71 -6.57
N PHE A 202 -11.05 16.14 -6.79
CA PHE A 202 -10.72 17.51 -7.14
C PHE A 202 -11.43 17.97 -8.42
N LEU A 203 -11.41 17.13 -9.45
CA LEU A 203 -12.11 17.39 -10.72
C LEU A 203 -13.63 17.56 -10.52
N GLN A 204 -14.23 16.77 -9.63
CA GLN A 204 -15.68 16.72 -9.43
C GLN A 204 -16.20 17.59 -8.29
N GLU A 205 -15.33 18.21 -7.49
CA GLU A 205 -15.71 18.99 -6.31
C GLU A 205 -16.74 20.08 -6.62
N ARG A 206 -16.59 20.79 -7.76
CA ARG A 206 -17.53 21.84 -8.21
C ARG A 206 -18.88 21.33 -8.66
N ASN A 207 -18.96 20.06 -9.04
CA ASN A 207 -20.19 19.42 -9.50
C ASN A 207 -21.03 18.85 -8.35
N ARG A 208 -20.48 18.75 -7.14
CA ARG A 208 -21.22 18.21 -5.98
C ARG A 208 -22.38 19.12 -5.59
N GLY A 209 -23.55 18.53 -5.42
CA GLY A 209 -24.75 19.22 -4.94
C GLY A 209 -25.46 20.11 -5.97
N ARG A 210 -25.01 20.11 -7.25
CA ARG A 210 -25.65 20.89 -8.32
C ARG A 210 -26.52 20.01 -9.21
N ALA A 211 -27.82 20.24 -9.18
CA ALA A 211 -28.82 19.50 -9.97
C ALA A 211 -28.73 19.80 -11.48
N ASP A 212 -28.12 20.92 -11.85
CA ASP A 212 -27.91 21.41 -13.21
C ASP A 212 -26.50 21.12 -13.75
N SER A 213 -25.66 20.40 -12.99
CA SER A 213 -24.35 20.01 -13.47
C SER A 213 -24.45 18.95 -14.56
N THR A 214 -23.66 19.14 -15.62
CA THR A 214 -23.51 18.16 -16.71
C THR A 214 -22.74 16.90 -16.29
N GLY A 215 -22.20 16.86 -15.06
CA GLY A 215 -21.34 15.80 -14.55
C GLY A 215 -19.92 15.78 -15.15
N ARG A 216 -19.66 16.63 -16.15
CA ARG A 216 -18.32 16.80 -16.71
C ARG A 216 -17.50 17.72 -15.82
N PRO A 217 -16.25 17.36 -15.48
CA PRO A 217 -15.34 18.29 -14.81
C PRO A 217 -15.17 19.58 -15.62
N ASP A 218 -15.16 20.71 -14.93
CA ASP A 218 -15.00 22.05 -15.49
C ASP A 218 -13.69 22.73 -15.07
N ARG A 219 -12.76 21.96 -14.48
CA ARG A 219 -11.44 22.45 -14.07
C ARG A 219 -10.63 22.89 -15.29
N THR A 220 -10.00 24.06 -15.18
CA THR A 220 -9.11 24.55 -16.23
C THR A 220 -7.73 23.88 -16.16
N PRO A 221 -6.95 23.87 -17.25
CA PRO A 221 -5.57 23.38 -17.23
C PRO A 221 -4.70 24.06 -16.16
N GLU A 222 -4.90 25.36 -15.90
CA GLU A 222 -4.17 26.09 -14.87
C GLU A 222 -4.49 25.60 -13.46
N GLU A 223 -5.75 25.24 -13.20
CA GLU A 223 -6.17 24.68 -11.92
C GLU A 223 -5.63 23.27 -11.72
N VAL A 224 -5.60 22.46 -12.79
CA VAL A 224 -4.97 21.14 -12.77
C VAL A 224 -3.47 21.29 -12.49
N ALA A 225 -2.78 22.21 -13.18
CA ALA A 225 -1.36 22.47 -12.97
C ALA A 225 -1.04 22.99 -11.56
N ALA A 226 -1.93 23.77 -10.95
CA ALA A 226 -1.80 24.18 -9.55
C ALA A 226 -1.95 22.97 -8.61
N TRP A 227 -2.99 22.16 -8.83
CA TRP A 227 -3.25 20.97 -8.03
C TRP A 227 -2.11 19.94 -8.07
N THR A 228 -1.49 19.75 -9.25
CA THR A 228 -0.34 18.83 -9.39
C THR A 228 0.92 19.37 -8.73
N ARG A 229 1.18 20.69 -8.82
CA ARG A 229 2.31 21.33 -8.14
C ARG A 229 2.23 21.18 -6.62
N ASP A 230 1.04 21.37 -6.05
CA ASP A 230 0.82 21.21 -4.60
C ASP A 230 1.02 19.76 -4.12
N ARG A 231 1.05 18.81 -5.04
CA ARG A 231 1.23 17.37 -4.77
C ARG A 231 2.53 16.82 -5.33
N ASP A 232 3.41 17.67 -5.86
CA ASP A 232 4.64 17.25 -6.51
C ASP A 232 4.39 16.13 -7.55
N LEU A 233 3.35 16.29 -8.37
CA LEU A 233 3.01 15.35 -9.44
C LEU A 233 3.36 15.96 -10.81
N PRO A 234 3.91 15.16 -11.75
CA PRO A 234 4.20 15.63 -13.09
C PRO A 234 2.92 15.95 -13.89
N TYR A 235 2.98 17.05 -14.64
CA TYR A 235 1.91 17.50 -15.53
C TYR A 235 2.50 17.86 -16.88
N GLU A 236 2.37 16.96 -17.85
CA GLU A 236 2.93 17.05 -19.20
C GLU A 236 1.81 16.79 -20.22
N ASP A 237 1.82 17.49 -21.37
CA ASP A 237 0.81 17.33 -22.43
C ASP A 237 -0.65 17.39 -21.95
N ASN A 238 -0.94 18.30 -21.02
CA ASN A 238 -2.24 18.44 -20.35
C ASN A 238 -2.72 17.16 -19.63
N ARG A 239 -1.80 16.29 -19.22
CA ARG A 239 -2.08 15.03 -18.52
C ARG A 239 -1.29 14.96 -17.22
N VAL A 240 -1.98 14.55 -16.16
CA VAL A 240 -1.35 14.25 -14.87
C VAL A 240 -0.77 12.85 -14.92
N HIS A 241 0.50 12.71 -14.52
CA HIS A 241 1.15 11.41 -14.35
C HIS A 241 1.08 10.99 -12.89
N PHE A 242 0.72 9.74 -12.65
CA PHE A 242 0.61 9.16 -11.32
C PHE A 242 1.61 8.01 -11.21
N PRO A 243 2.45 7.97 -10.16
CA PRO A 243 3.29 6.82 -9.91
C PRO A 243 2.44 5.61 -9.47
N ASP A 244 2.96 4.41 -9.63
CA ASP A 244 2.34 3.18 -9.12
C ASP A 244 2.16 3.21 -7.59
N ALA A 245 3.14 3.78 -6.89
CA ALA A 245 3.06 4.04 -5.46
C ALA A 245 3.89 5.25 -5.04
N ARG A 246 3.49 5.88 -3.93
CA ARG A 246 4.25 6.91 -3.23
C ARG A 246 4.52 6.46 -1.80
N LEU A 247 5.78 6.51 -1.39
CA LEU A 247 6.18 6.32 0.00
C LEU A 247 6.32 7.67 0.67
N ASP A 248 5.42 8.00 1.60
CA ASP A 248 5.64 9.13 2.51
C ASP A 248 6.58 8.66 3.62
N PHE A 249 7.63 9.40 3.93
CA PHE A 249 8.62 9.03 4.94
C PHE A 249 9.13 10.24 5.73
N GLU A 250 9.71 9.97 6.90
CA GLU A 250 10.54 10.96 7.61
C GLU A 250 11.99 10.69 7.25
N ASP A 251 12.74 11.71 6.85
CA ASP A 251 14.19 11.56 6.67
C ASP A 251 14.93 11.54 8.03
N ARG A 252 16.27 11.48 8.00
CA ARG A 252 17.11 11.48 9.20
C ARG A 252 16.92 12.73 10.07
N ASP A 253 16.50 13.84 9.47
CA ASP A 253 16.28 15.13 10.12
C ASP A 253 14.81 15.30 10.56
N ARG A 254 14.04 14.20 10.48
CA ARG A 254 12.61 14.12 10.79
C ARG A 254 11.73 15.02 9.92
N GLN A 255 12.23 15.41 8.75
CA GLN A 255 11.43 16.16 7.79
C GLN A 255 10.56 15.20 6.99
N ALA A 256 9.33 15.62 6.72
CA ALA A 256 8.44 14.87 5.87
C ALA A 256 8.93 14.94 4.42
N GLN A 257 9.12 13.79 3.82
CA GLN A 257 9.51 13.60 2.43
C GLN A 257 8.57 12.59 1.78
N HIS A 258 8.56 12.56 0.45
CA HIS A 258 7.92 11.48 -0.30
C HIS A 258 8.86 10.95 -1.38
N LEU A 259 8.63 9.71 -1.80
CA LEU A 259 9.34 9.07 -2.89
C LEU A 259 8.32 8.36 -3.80
N ASP A 260 8.32 8.74 -5.07
CA ASP A 260 7.48 8.16 -6.10
C ASP A 260 8.16 6.94 -6.74
N VAL A 261 7.45 5.82 -6.73
CA VAL A 261 7.92 4.51 -7.18
C VAL A 261 7.11 4.11 -8.41
N GLU A 262 7.83 3.79 -9.49
CA GLU A 262 7.27 3.26 -10.74
C GLU A 262 7.88 1.89 -11.04
N VAL A 263 7.04 0.91 -11.38
CA VAL A 263 7.46 -0.44 -11.74
C VAL A 263 7.54 -0.56 -13.26
N VAL A 264 8.74 -0.81 -13.78
CA VAL A 264 8.95 -1.00 -15.22
C VAL A 264 9.13 -2.49 -15.50
N THR A 265 8.20 -3.08 -16.27
CA THR A 265 8.28 -4.48 -16.71
C THR A 265 8.86 -4.60 -18.13
N PRO A 266 9.48 -5.74 -18.51
CA PRO A 266 10.09 -5.90 -19.84
C PRO A 266 9.08 -5.84 -21.01
N HIS A 267 7.79 -6.02 -20.73
CA HIS A 267 6.72 -5.89 -21.72
C HIS A 267 6.25 -4.44 -21.91
N TYR A 268 6.84 -3.50 -21.18
CA TYR A 268 6.57 -2.06 -21.25
C TYR A 268 7.26 -1.47 -22.51
N ARG A 269 6.69 -1.73 -23.69
CA ARG A 269 7.16 -1.18 -24.97
C ARG A 269 6.44 0.13 -25.28
N GLY A 270 7.19 1.21 -25.55
CA GLY A 270 6.71 2.43 -26.22
C GLY A 270 6.85 3.74 -25.43
N ALA A 271 6.16 4.77 -25.91
CA ALA A 271 6.18 6.18 -25.45
C ALA A 271 6.01 6.38 -23.93
N HIS A 272 5.48 5.38 -23.22
CA HIS A 272 5.35 5.37 -21.77
C HIS A 272 6.71 5.25 -21.03
N ALA A 273 7.72 4.57 -21.58
CA ALA A 273 9.06 4.53 -20.98
C ALA A 273 9.75 5.90 -21.03
N ALA A 274 9.52 6.68 -22.09
CA ALA A 274 10.02 8.05 -22.23
C ALA A 274 9.33 9.01 -21.25
N ALA A 275 8.00 8.89 -21.07
CA ALA A 275 7.25 9.68 -20.11
C ALA A 275 7.61 9.35 -18.64
N VAL A 276 7.91 8.09 -18.32
CA VAL A 276 8.41 7.69 -16.99
C VAL A 276 9.82 8.25 -16.76
N ALA A 277 10.70 8.20 -17.77
CA ALA A 277 12.04 8.78 -17.67
C ALA A 277 12.02 10.32 -17.54
N SER A 278 11.04 11.03 -18.12
CA SER A 278 10.86 12.48 -17.96
C SER A 278 10.20 12.88 -16.64
N SER A 279 9.37 12.00 -16.06
CA SER A 279 8.56 12.27 -14.86
C SER A 279 9.34 12.46 -13.55
N GLY A 280 10.62 12.06 -13.49
CA GLY A 280 11.42 12.11 -12.28
C GLY A 280 11.12 11.02 -11.23
N PHE A 281 10.22 10.07 -11.53
CA PHE A 281 9.92 8.94 -10.66
C PHE A 281 11.11 7.97 -10.54
N ARG A 282 11.21 7.28 -9.39
CA ARG A 282 12.22 6.23 -9.21
C ARG A 282 11.74 4.94 -9.85
N CYS A 283 12.39 4.55 -10.94
CA CYS A 283 12.08 3.33 -11.67
C CYS A 283 12.70 2.09 -11.03
N HIS A 284 11.89 1.04 -10.85
CA HIS A 284 12.35 -0.30 -10.45
C HIS A 284 12.09 -1.29 -11.59
N GLY A 285 13.17 -1.80 -12.19
CA GLY A 285 13.10 -2.75 -13.31
C GLY A 285 12.85 -4.19 -12.86
N VAL A 286 11.86 -4.84 -13.46
CA VAL A 286 11.54 -6.25 -13.19
C VAL A 286 12.29 -7.15 -14.19
N GLY A 287 13.42 -7.75 -13.79
CA GLY A 287 14.05 -8.80 -14.62
C GLY A 287 15.56 -9.05 -14.51
N LEU A 288 16.35 -8.24 -13.80
CA LEU A 288 17.81 -8.45 -13.73
C LEU A 288 18.25 -9.07 -12.39
N ARG A 289 17.91 -10.34 -12.17
CA ARG A 289 18.68 -11.19 -11.25
C ARG A 289 19.78 -11.90 -12.04
N GLY A 290 20.93 -11.23 -12.17
CA GLY A 290 22.12 -11.82 -12.78
C GLY A 290 23.31 -10.87 -12.81
N GLN A 291 24.21 -11.05 -11.83
CA GLN A 291 25.60 -10.56 -11.80
C GLN A 291 25.84 -9.04 -11.84
N THR A 292 26.20 -8.45 -10.70
CA THR A 292 27.54 -7.86 -10.51
C THR A 292 27.82 -7.66 -9.02
N SER A 293 28.85 -8.34 -8.54
CA SER A 293 29.51 -8.10 -7.27
C SER A 293 30.36 -6.83 -7.32
N GLY A 294 30.19 -5.96 -6.32
CA GLY A 294 31.23 -5.05 -5.81
C GLY A 294 31.34 -3.69 -6.49
N GLY A 295 30.99 -2.63 -5.75
CA GLY A 295 31.39 -1.26 -6.13
C GLY A 295 30.49 -0.16 -5.60
N ARG A 296 30.83 0.33 -4.40
CA ARG A 296 30.52 1.65 -3.81
C ARG A 296 30.07 2.73 -4.81
N GLY A 297 28.88 3.30 -4.59
CA GLY A 297 28.47 4.60 -5.16
C GLY A 297 27.05 4.59 -5.73
N GLY A 298 26.15 5.34 -5.10
CA GLY A 298 24.81 5.57 -5.62
C GLY A 298 24.86 6.19 -7.02
N ARG A 299 24.28 5.50 -7.99
CA ARG A 299 23.72 6.09 -9.21
C ARG A 299 22.41 5.38 -9.48
N GLY A 300 21.36 6.18 -9.61
CA GLY A 300 20.10 5.75 -10.18
C GLY A 300 20.29 5.19 -11.58
N PHE A 301 19.27 4.46 -12.02
CA PHE A 301 19.05 3.98 -13.38
C PHE A 301 19.74 4.85 -14.45
N ASP A 302 20.65 4.24 -15.23
CA ASP A 302 21.31 4.90 -16.35
C ASP A 302 20.31 4.97 -17.53
N PRO A 303 19.85 6.16 -17.95
CA PRO A 303 18.90 6.30 -19.06
C PRO A 303 19.44 5.74 -20.39
N ARG A 304 20.74 5.46 -20.51
CA ARG A 304 21.33 4.82 -21.70
C ARG A 304 20.94 3.35 -21.87
N LEU A 305 20.52 2.67 -20.78
CA LEU A 305 19.97 1.31 -20.87
C LEU A 305 18.60 1.28 -21.54
N ALA A 306 17.83 2.38 -21.48
CA ALA A 306 16.56 2.50 -22.20
C ALA A 306 16.78 2.73 -23.71
N GLU A 307 17.87 3.40 -24.10
CA GLU A 307 18.24 3.60 -25.51
C GLU A 307 18.76 2.30 -26.16
N GLU A 308 19.45 1.43 -25.42
CA GLU A 308 19.94 0.13 -25.93
C GLU A 308 18.80 -0.88 -26.18
N MET A 309 17.62 -0.70 -25.58
CA MET A 309 16.44 -1.57 -25.81
C MET A 309 15.50 -1.08 -26.92
N LEU A 310 15.83 0.05 -27.56
CA LEU A 310 15.09 0.64 -28.70
C LEU A 310 15.81 0.45 -30.05
N GLY A 311 16.94 -0.27 -30.08
CA GLY A 311 17.66 -0.66 -31.29
C GLY A 311 17.24 -2.02 -31.84
#